data_AF-A0A131J5L7-F1
#
_entry.id   AF-A0A131J5L7-F1
#
_cell.length_a   1.000
_cell.length_b   1.000
_cell.length_c   1.000
_cell.angle_alpha   90.00
_cell.angle_beta   90.00
_cell.angle_gamma   90.00
#
_symmetry.space_group_name_H-M   'P 1'
#
loop_
_entity.id
_entity.type
_entity.pdbx_description
1 polymer ?
#
loop_
_entity_poly.entity_id
_entity_poly.type
_entity_poly.pdbx_seq_one_letter_code
_entity_poly.pdbx_strand_id
1 'polypeptide(L)'
;MTKRPKRILATIIIFLSLLFTIIYIDDIQKWFNQYTDKLTQNHKGQGHSKLEDFFRGSRITETFGKYQHSPFDGKHYGIDFALPKGTPIKAPTNGKVTRIFNNELGGKVLQIAEDNGEYHQWYLHLDKYNVKVGDRVKAGDIIAYSGNTGKQTTGAHLHFQRMKGGVGNAYAEDPKPFIDQLPDGERSLYDL
;
A
#
# COMPACT_ATOMS: atom_id res chain seq x y z
N MET A 1 -68.48 21.53 -13.36
CA MET A 1 -67.75 20.80 -12.30
C MET A 1 -66.27 20.72 -12.67
N THR A 2 -65.44 21.54 -12.02
CA THR A 2 -64.08 21.92 -12.43
C THR A 2 -63.01 20.90 -12.03
N LYS A 3 -62.58 20.03 -12.97
CA LYS A 3 -61.36 19.22 -12.80
C LYS A 3 -60.16 19.96 -13.39
N ARG A 4 -59.42 20.77 -12.61
CA ARG A 4 -58.04 21.20 -12.91
C ARG A 4 -57.34 21.99 -11.77
N PRO A 5 -56.91 21.33 -10.66
CA PRO A 5 -55.86 21.94 -9.81
C PRO A 5 -54.55 21.13 -9.70
N LYS A 6 -54.56 19.81 -9.92
CA LYS A 6 -53.38 18.96 -9.64
C LYS A 6 -52.17 19.20 -10.58
N ARG A 7 -52.42 19.59 -11.84
CA ARG A 7 -51.35 19.89 -12.82
C ARG A 7 -50.65 21.22 -12.54
N ILE A 8 -51.38 22.22 -12.04
CA ILE A 8 -50.84 23.55 -11.73
C ILE A 8 -49.91 23.47 -10.51
N LEU A 9 -50.33 22.72 -9.49
CA LEU A 9 -49.53 22.50 -8.28
C LEU A 9 -48.20 21.78 -8.59
N ALA A 10 -48.23 20.77 -9.47
CA ALA A 10 -47.02 20.06 -9.89
C ALA A 10 -46.02 20.97 -10.62
N THR A 11 -46.52 21.84 -11.53
CA THR A 11 -45.66 22.80 -12.23
C THR A 11 -45.05 23.83 -11.28
N ILE A 12 -45.80 24.31 -10.29
CA ILE A 12 -45.30 25.25 -9.28
C ILE A 12 -44.19 24.60 -8.44
N ILE A 13 -44.34 23.35 -8.02
CA ILE A 13 -43.31 22.63 -7.25
C ILE A 13 -42.03 22.47 -8.08
N ILE A 14 -42.14 22.11 -9.36
CA ILE A 14 -40.97 21.99 -10.25
C ILE A 14 -40.29 23.35 -10.42
N PHE A 15 -41.06 24.43 -10.60
CA PHE A 15 -40.51 25.76 -10.79
C PHE A 15 -39.83 26.31 -9.53
N LEU A 16 -40.42 26.06 -8.36
CA LEU A 16 -39.82 26.41 -7.07
C LEU A 16 -38.55 25.60 -6.79
N SER A 17 -38.52 24.31 -7.15
CA SER A 17 -37.33 23.47 -7.06
C SER A 17 -36.19 23.96 -7.97
N LEU A 18 -36.52 24.35 -9.21
CA LEU A 18 -35.56 24.93 -10.16
C LEU A 18 -35.05 26.31 -9.69
N LEU A 19 -35.95 27.17 -9.20
CA LEU A 19 -35.58 28.49 -8.69
C LEU A 19 -34.69 28.37 -7.45
N PHE A 20 -35.02 27.45 -6.53
CA PHE A 20 -34.17 27.12 -5.39
C PHE A 20 -32.79 26.65 -5.85
N THR A 21 -32.74 25.70 -6.80
CA THR A 21 -31.46 25.21 -7.32
C THR A 21 -30.61 26.34 -7.91
N ILE A 22 -31.21 27.26 -8.67
CA ILE A 22 -30.50 28.41 -9.26
C ILE A 22 -30.01 29.38 -8.18
N ILE A 23 -30.83 29.69 -7.17
CA ILE A 23 -30.46 30.61 -6.08
C ILE A 23 -29.27 30.07 -5.28
N TYR A 24 -29.23 28.75 -5.04
CA TYR A 24 -28.22 28.13 -4.20
C TYR A 24 -27.09 27.46 -4.98
N ILE A 25 -27.02 27.62 -6.30
CA ILE A 25 -26.03 26.89 -7.13
C ILE A 25 -24.59 27.25 -6.76
N ASP A 26 -24.32 28.52 -6.47
CA ASP A 26 -22.98 28.99 -6.09
C ASP A 26 -22.58 28.47 -4.71
N ASP A 27 -23.53 28.39 -3.78
CA ASP A 27 -23.27 27.85 -2.44
C ASP A 27 -23.08 26.33 -2.47
N ILE A 28 -23.84 25.62 -3.32
CA ILE A 28 -23.65 24.20 -3.57
C ILE A 28 -22.28 23.95 -4.20
N GLN A 29 -21.87 24.76 -5.17
CA GLN A 29 -20.55 24.67 -5.79
C GLN A 29 -19.43 24.97 -4.79
N LYS A 30 -19.55 26.03 -3.97
CA LYS A 30 -18.58 26.36 -2.93
C LYS A 30 -18.48 25.26 -1.88
N TRP A 31 -19.62 24.74 -1.43
CA TRP A 31 -19.67 23.61 -0.50
C TRP A 31 -19.01 22.37 -1.09
N PHE A 32 -19.31 22.05 -2.35
CA PHE A 32 -18.73 20.91 -3.05
C PHE A 32 -17.22 21.06 -3.18
N ASN A 33 -16.74 22.22 -3.64
CA ASN A 33 -15.31 22.52 -3.76
C ASN A 33 -14.61 22.46 -2.41
N GLN A 34 -15.20 23.01 -1.35
CA GLN A 34 -14.65 22.93 0.00
C GLN A 34 -14.64 21.49 0.52
N TYR A 35 -15.66 20.70 0.21
CA TYR A 35 -15.72 19.30 0.58
C TYR A 35 -14.65 18.48 -0.15
N THR A 36 -14.49 18.68 -1.46
CA THR A 36 -13.43 18.05 -2.24
C THR A 36 -12.04 18.51 -1.80
N ASP A 37 -11.87 19.79 -1.46
CA ASP A 37 -10.61 20.32 -0.93
C ASP A 37 -10.28 19.72 0.43
N LYS A 38 -11.26 19.53 1.31
CA LYS A 38 -11.06 18.81 2.58
C LYS A 38 -10.68 17.34 2.36
N LEU A 39 -11.15 16.72 1.29
CA LEU A 39 -10.74 15.36 0.92
C LEU A 39 -9.33 15.32 0.31
N THR A 40 -8.89 16.37 -0.39
CA THR A 40 -7.58 16.40 -1.07
C THR A 40 -6.45 17.02 -0.24
N GLN A 41 -6.74 17.89 0.72
CA GLN A 41 -5.73 18.60 1.52
C GLN A 41 -4.94 17.70 2.50
N ASN A 42 -5.37 16.46 2.73
CA ASN A 42 -4.59 15.50 3.53
C ASN A 42 -3.47 14.78 2.74
N HIS A 43 -3.36 14.98 1.43
CA HIS A 43 -2.37 14.29 0.59
C HIS A 43 -1.65 15.25 -0.37
N LYS A 44 -1.04 16.31 0.16
CA LYS A 44 -0.14 17.19 -0.62
C LYS A 44 1.26 16.60 -0.86
N GLY A 45 1.42 15.29 -0.71
CA GLY A 45 2.60 14.56 -1.16
C GLY A 45 2.21 13.13 -1.51
N GLN A 46 2.37 12.78 -2.79
CA GLN A 46 1.99 11.52 -3.45
C GLN A 46 0.52 11.46 -3.91
N GLY A 47 0.34 11.62 -5.22
CA GLY A 47 -0.95 11.81 -5.88
C GLY A 47 -1.66 10.52 -6.25
N HIS A 48 -2.35 9.91 -5.29
CA HIS A 48 -3.38 8.92 -5.57
C HIS A 48 -4.61 9.18 -4.69
N SER A 49 -5.80 9.11 -5.27
CA SER A 49 -7.04 9.30 -4.52
C SER A 49 -7.44 7.99 -3.82
N LYS A 50 -8.02 8.08 -2.61
CA LYS A 50 -8.54 6.92 -1.86
C LYS A 50 -9.49 6.01 -2.67
N LEU A 51 -10.11 6.57 -3.71
CA LEU A 51 -10.96 5.85 -4.66
C LEU A 51 -10.13 4.98 -5.63
N GLU A 52 -8.98 5.47 -6.10
CA GLU A 52 -8.05 4.66 -6.90
C GLU A 52 -7.48 3.50 -6.10
N ASP A 53 -7.12 3.73 -4.83
CA ASP A 53 -6.66 2.66 -3.94
C ASP A 53 -7.73 1.59 -3.71
N PHE A 54 -9.00 2.00 -3.62
CA PHE A 54 -10.13 1.08 -3.51
C PHE A 54 -10.25 0.16 -4.73
N PHE A 55 -10.03 0.68 -5.95
CA PHE A 55 -10.11 -0.11 -7.18
C PHE A 55 -8.87 -0.97 -7.46
N ARG A 56 -7.71 -0.62 -6.88
CA ARG A 56 -6.44 -1.31 -7.18
C ARG A 56 -6.22 -2.61 -6.40
N GLY A 57 -7.02 -2.87 -5.36
CA GLY A 57 -6.97 -4.11 -4.57
C GLY A 57 -5.65 -4.35 -3.84
N SER A 58 -5.64 -5.29 -2.90
CA SER A 58 -4.40 -5.74 -2.25
C SER A 58 -3.58 -6.60 -3.22
N ARG A 59 -2.25 -6.48 -3.15
CA ARG A 59 -1.29 -7.32 -3.87
C ARG A 59 -0.81 -8.52 -3.05
N ILE A 60 -1.29 -8.70 -1.83
CA ILE A 60 -0.92 -9.82 -0.98
C ILE A 60 -1.36 -11.14 -1.63
N THR A 61 -0.42 -12.07 -1.77
CA THR A 61 -0.67 -13.44 -2.24
C THR A 61 -0.56 -14.46 -1.11
N GLU A 62 0.38 -14.24 -0.19
CA GLU A 62 0.61 -15.14 0.94
C GLU A 62 0.81 -14.34 2.22
N THR A 63 0.17 -14.77 3.30
CA THR A 63 0.22 -14.09 4.61
C THR A 63 1.16 -14.81 5.56
N PHE A 64 1.52 -14.17 6.67
CA PHE A 64 2.32 -14.80 7.71
C PHE A 64 1.53 -15.95 8.35
N GLY A 65 2.20 -17.05 8.67
CA GLY A 65 1.57 -18.22 9.28
C GLY A 65 1.67 -19.45 8.39
N LYS A 66 0.65 -20.30 8.33
CA LYS A 66 0.70 -21.48 7.43
C LYS A 66 0.68 -21.01 5.98
N TYR A 67 1.44 -21.65 5.10
CA TYR A 67 1.28 -21.47 3.66
C TYR A 67 -0.16 -21.86 3.26
N GLN A 68 -0.95 -20.90 2.81
CA GLN A 68 -2.35 -21.10 2.41
C GLN A 68 -2.47 -21.27 0.88
N HIS A 69 -1.65 -20.56 0.10
CA HIS A 69 -1.75 -20.49 -1.36
C HIS A 69 -0.46 -20.92 -2.08
N SER A 70 0.45 -21.59 -1.36
CA SER A 70 1.76 -22.00 -1.86
C SER A 70 1.91 -23.52 -1.88
N PRO A 71 2.63 -24.11 -2.86
CA PRO A 71 2.91 -25.55 -2.89
C PRO A 71 3.91 -26.01 -1.81
N PHE A 72 4.47 -25.08 -1.03
CA PHE A 72 5.41 -25.38 0.04
C PHE A 72 4.68 -25.76 1.34
N ASP A 73 5.19 -26.78 2.04
CA ASP A 73 4.69 -27.16 3.36
C ASP A 73 5.37 -26.33 4.47
N GLY A 74 4.67 -26.12 5.57
CA GLY A 74 5.18 -25.45 6.76
C GLY A 74 4.69 -24.01 6.98
N LYS A 75 5.53 -23.22 7.66
CA LYS A 75 5.23 -21.85 8.06
C LYS A 75 5.90 -20.85 7.12
N HIS A 76 5.12 -19.91 6.63
CA HIS A 76 5.53 -18.68 5.99
C HIS A 76 5.87 -17.62 7.05
N TYR A 77 7.09 -17.08 6.98
CA TYR A 77 7.66 -16.18 7.99
C TYR A 77 7.60 -14.70 7.59
N GLY A 78 6.87 -14.37 6.53
CA GLY A 78 6.69 -13.02 6.02
C GLY A 78 5.34 -12.84 5.33
N ILE A 79 5.26 -11.84 4.46
CA ILE A 79 4.13 -11.59 3.56
C ILE A 79 4.66 -11.47 2.13
N ASP A 80 3.97 -12.12 1.19
CA ASP A 80 4.29 -12.08 -0.23
C ASP A 80 3.37 -11.14 -0.98
N PHE A 81 3.94 -10.30 -1.83
CA PHE A 81 3.24 -9.35 -2.70
C PHE A 81 3.48 -9.67 -4.17
N ALA A 82 2.42 -9.94 -4.94
CA ALA A 82 2.49 -10.13 -6.39
C ALA A 82 2.90 -8.83 -7.08
N LEU A 83 4.17 -8.74 -7.44
CA LEU A 83 4.78 -7.57 -8.07
C LEU A 83 5.57 -8.01 -9.32
N PRO A 84 5.27 -7.47 -10.51
CA PRO A 84 6.07 -7.73 -11.71
C PRO A 84 7.55 -7.45 -11.45
N LYS A 85 8.46 -8.20 -12.09
CA LYS A 85 9.90 -7.93 -11.98
C LYS A 85 10.21 -6.48 -12.36
N GLY A 86 11.02 -5.82 -11.55
CA GLY A 86 11.42 -4.43 -11.76
C GLY A 86 10.54 -3.39 -11.07
N THR A 87 9.50 -3.79 -10.35
CA THR A 87 8.72 -2.87 -9.49
C THR A 87 9.62 -2.28 -8.41
N PRO A 88 9.67 -0.95 -8.23
CA PRO A 88 10.44 -0.33 -7.16
C PRO A 88 9.96 -0.79 -5.78
N ILE A 89 10.90 -1.18 -4.92
CA ILE A 89 10.66 -1.56 -3.52
C ILE A 89 11.17 -0.44 -2.61
N LYS A 90 10.34 -0.03 -1.66
CA LYS A 90 10.58 1.08 -0.74
C LYS A 90 10.85 0.59 0.67
N ALA A 91 11.64 1.35 1.44
CA ALA A 91 11.75 1.14 2.88
C ALA A 91 10.45 1.63 3.55
N PRO A 92 9.77 0.81 4.38
CA PRO A 92 8.54 1.23 5.08
C PRO A 92 8.85 2.14 6.28
N THR A 93 10.08 2.09 6.80
CA THR A 93 10.54 2.85 7.97
C THR A 93 11.98 3.31 7.78
N ASN A 94 12.42 4.26 8.62
CA ASN A 94 13.82 4.68 8.65
C ASN A 94 14.71 3.55 9.19
N GLY A 95 15.91 3.44 8.64
CA GLY A 95 16.84 2.41 9.06
C GLY A 95 18.22 2.49 8.42
N LYS A 96 18.96 1.40 8.55
CA LYS A 96 20.30 1.22 7.97
C LYS A 96 20.40 -0.14 7.29
N VAL A 97 20.99 -0.16 6.10
CA VAL A 97 21.31 -1.42 5.42
C VAL A 97 22.44 -2.13 6.16
N THR A 98 22.15 -3.30 6.72
CA THR A 98 23.14 -4.07 7.50
C THR A 98 23.73 -5.24 6.73
N ARG A 99 23.03 -5.75 5.69
CA ARG A 99 23.53 -6.87 4.90
C ARG A 99 22.88 -6.91 3.51
N ILE A 100 23.65 -7.34 2.52
CA ILE A 100 23.18 -7.74 1.20
C ILE A 100 23.82 -9.10 0.91
N PHE A 101 23.02 -10.09 0.54
CA PHE A 101 23.52 -11.43 0.28
C PHE A 101 22.66 -12.15 -0.76
N ASN A 102 23.15 -13.29 -1.23
CA ASN A 102 22.41 -14.16 -2.13
C ASN A 102 22.40 -15.58 -1.56
N ASN A 103 21.23 -16.21 -1.47
CA ASN A 103 21.11 -17.61 -1.08
C ASN A 103 20.23 -18.39 -2.07
N GLU A 104 20.21 -19.71 -1.93
CA GLU A 104 19.53 -20.59 -2.88
C GLU A 104 18.00 -20.43 -2.85
N LEU A 105 17.40 -20.25 -1.68
CA LEU A 105 15.94 -20.24 -1.53
C LEU A 105 15.35 -18.86 -1.81
N GLY A 106 15.86 -17.83 -1.14
CA GLY A 106 15.41 -16.43 -1.22
C GLY A 106 16.06 -15.60 -2.32
N GLY A 107 17.04 -16.15 -3.04
CA GLY A 107 17.73 -15.44 -4.11
C GLY A 107 18.50 -14.24 -3.57
N LYS A 108 18.34 -13.07 -4.21
CA LYS A 108 18.91 -11.81 -3.78
C LYS A 108 18.15 -11.23 -2.59
N VAL A 109 18.85 -11.01 -1.48
CA VAL A 109 18.28 -10.58 -0.20
C VAL A 109 18.91 -9.27 0.27
N LEU A 110 18.06 -8.31 0.60
CA LEU A 110 18.44 -7.08 1.30
C LEU A 110 18.00 -7.16 2.76
N GLN A 111 18.89 -6.75 3.67
CA GLN A 111 18.60 -6.66 5.11
C GLN A 111 18.78 -5.23 5.62
N ILE A 112 17.76 -4.75 6.32
CA ILE A 112 17.75 -3.44 6.98
C ILE A 112 17.51 -3.65 8.47
N ALA A 113 18.25 -2.91 9.31
CA ALA A 113 17.91 -2.71 10.71
C ALA A 113 17.13 -1.40 10.86
N GLU A 114 16.04 -1.44 11.60
CA GLU A 114 15.26 -0.24 11.92
C GLU A 114 15.99 0.63 12.95
N ASP A 115 15.73 1.95 12.92
CA ASP A 115 16.40 2.90 13.82
C ASP A 115 16.07 2.69 15.31
N ASN A 116 15.00 1.95 15.63
CA ASN A 116 14.65 1.57 17.00
C ASN A 116 15.62 0.55 17.64
N GLY A 117 16.52 -0.06 16.85
CA GLY A 117 17.52 -0.99 17.33
C GLY A 117 17.00 -2.39 17.72
N GLU A 118 15.69 -2.63 17.63
CA GLU A 118 15.07 -3.91 17.98
C GLU A 118 14.63 -4.71 16.77
N TYR A 119 14.35 -4.05 15.66
CA TYR A 119 13.71 -4.66 14.50
C TYR A 119 14.62 -4.77 13.30
N HIS A 120 14.46 -5.86 12.56
CA HIS A 120 15.16 -6.14 11.33
C HIS A 120 14.17 -6.53 10.23
N GLN A 121 14.52 -6.22 8.99
CA GLN A 121 13.69 -6.44 7.82
C GLN A 121 14.48 -7.19 6.76
N TRP A 122 13.84 -8.17 6.14
CA TRP A 122 14.35 -8.90 4.99
C TRP A 122 13.44 -8.69 3.78
N TYR A 123 14.07 -8.47 2.63
CA TYR A 123 13.44 -8.33 1.32
C TYR A 123 14.06 -9.36 0.39
N LEU A 124 13.26 -10.34 -0.03
CA LEU A 124 13.72 -11.51 -0.78
C LEU A 124 13.27 -11.43 -2.25
N HIS A 125 13.81 -12.34 -3.06
CA HIS A 125 13.50 -12.54 -4.48
C HIS A 125 13.83 -11.35 -5.39
N LEU A 126 14.64 -10.40 -4.91
CA LEU A 126 14.93 -9.14 -5.60
C LEU A 126 15.64 -9.35 -6.94
N ASP A 127 15.48 -8.40 -7.86
CA ASP A 127 16.26 -8.39 -9.11
C ASP A 127 17.49 -7.50 -9.01
N LYS A 128 17.36 -6.33 -8.40
CA LYS A 128 18.42 -5.31 -8.31
C LYS A 128 18.33 -4.54 -6.99
N TYR A 129 19.49 -4.12 -6.47
CA TYR A 129 19.60 -3.24 -5.30
C TYR A 129 19.78 -1.79 -5.76
N ASN A 130 19.19 -0.85 -5.02
CA ASN A 130 19.41 0.60 -5.19
C ASN A 130 20.27 1.22 -4.06
N VAL A 131 20.64 0.40 -3.07
CA VAL A 131 21.42 0.79 -1.89
C VAL A 131 22.59 -0.17 -1.66
N LYS A 132 23.52 0.20 -0.79
CA LYS A 132 24.68 -0.58 -0.38
C LYS A 132 24.68 -0.80 1.14
N VAL A 133 25.42 -1.82 1.59
CA VAL A 133 25.62 -2.06 3.03
C VAL A 133 26.28 -0.84 3.67
N GLY A 134 25.70 -0.36 4.76
CA GLY A 134 26.14 0.85 5.46
C GLY A 134 25.24 2.07 5.22
N ASP A 135 24.48 2.09 4.12
CA ASP A 135 23.62 3.22 3.77
C ASP A 135 22.48 3.41 4.79
N ARG A 136 22.16 4.67 5.10
CA ARG A 136 20.94 5.06 5.82
C ARG A 136 19.80 5.21 4.80
N VAL A 137 18.62 4.76 5.17
CA VAL A 137 17.41 4.88 4.36
C VAL A 137 16.30 5.51 5.18
N LYS A 138 15.44 6.27 4.53
CA LYS A 138 14.22 6.85 5.10
C LYS A 138 12.99 6.11 4.60
N ALA A 139 11.89 6.20 5.34
CA ALA A 139 10.60 5.74 4.86
C ALA A 139 10.29 6.33 3.48
N GLY A 140 9.95 5.46 2.52
CA GLY A 140 9.68 5.81 1.13
C GLY A 140 10.88 5.76 0.18
N ASP A 141 12.12 5.65 0.68
CA ASP A 141 13.30 5.55 -0.19
C ASP A 141 13.27 4.24 -0.99
N ILE A 142 13.58 4.32 -2.30
CA ILE A 142 13.73 3.14 -3.14
C ILE A 142 15.01 2.40 -2.74
N ILE A 143 14.86 1.18 -2.25
CA ILE A 143 15.95 0.33 -1.74
C ILE A 143 16.31 -0.80 -2.69
N ALA A 144 15.36 -1.29 -3.48
CA ALA A 144 15.55 -2.39 -4.40
C ALA A 144 14.48 -2.42 -5.48
N TYR A 145 14.53 -3.44 -6.32
CA TYR A 145 13.52 -3.74 -7.32
C TYR A 145 13.10 -5.20 -7.20
N SER A 146 11.79 -5.46 -7.26
CA SER A 146 11.21 -6.80 -7.21
C SER A 146 11.78 -7.69 -8.31
N GLY A 147 11.75 -8.99 -8.09
CA GLY A 147 12.25 -9.95 -9.04
C GLY A 147 11.58 -11.30 -8.89
N ASN A 148 12.33 -12.32 -9.29
CA ASN A 148 11.94 -13.72 -9.17
C ASN A 148 13.20 -14.56 -8.93
N THR A 149 14.14 -14.05 -8.13
CA THR A 149 15.40 -14.76 -7.85
C THR A 149 15.22 -15.76 -6.70
N GLY A 150 16.02 -16.83 -6.70
CA GLY A 150 15.91 -17.92 -5.73
C GLY A 150 15.05 -19.08 -6.24
N LYS A 151 15.05 -20.18 -5.50
CA LYS A 151 14.32 -21.41 -5.85
C LYS A 151 12.93 -21.50 -5.22
N GLN A 152 12.70 -20.84 -4.09
CA GLN A 152 11.38 -20.83 -3.42
C GLN A 152 10.56 -19.65 -3.93
N THR A 153 10.16 -19.73 -5.18
CA THR A 153 9.31 -18.72 -5.81
C THR A 153 8.45 -19.37 -6.89
N THR A 154 7.18 -18.95 -7.00
CA THR A 154 6.22 -19.44 -7.99
C THR A 154 5.96 -18.43 -9.12
N GLY A 155 6.53 -17.23 -9.01
CA GLY A 155 6.34 -16.11 -9.92
C GLY A 155 6.96 -14.84 -9.35
N ALA A 156 7.03 -13.76 -10.13
CA ALA A 156 7.63 -12.52 -9.64
C ALA A 156 6.81 -11.94 -8.46
N HIS A 157 7.48 -11.74 -7.32
CA HIS A 157 6.89 -11.22 -6.11
C HIS A 157 7.96 -10.62 -5.19
N LEU A 158 7.52 -9.84 -4.20
CA LEU A 158 8.35 -9.46 -3.05
C LEU A 158 7.95 -10.33 -1.86
N HIS A 159 8.91 -10.95 -1.21
CA HIS A 159 8.73 -11.50 0.13
C HIS A 159 9.31 -10.52 1.16
N PHE A 160 8.45 -10.02 2.05
CA PHE A 160 8.80 -9.10 3.14
C PHE A 160 8.67 -9.78 4.49
N GLN A 161 9.75 -9.83 5.26
CA GLN A 161 9.79 -10.41 6.60
C GLN A 161 10.30 -9.39 7.60
N ARG A 162 9.58 -9.21 8.71
CA ARG A 162 9.98 -8.37 9.85
C ARG A 162 10.30 -9.25 11.05
N MET A 163 11.39 -8.94 11.74
CA MET A 163 11.96 -9.75 12.83
C MET A 163 12.27 -8.88 14.03
N LYS A 164 12.05 -9.39 15.25
CA LYS A 164 12.28 -8.67 16.51
C LYS A 164 13.35 -9.34 17.37
N GLY A 165 14.30 -8.54 17.88
CA GLY A 165 15.34 -8.98 18.81
C GLY A 165 16.46 -9.82 18.20
N GLY A 166 16.37 -10.14 16.91
CA GLY A 166 17.37 -10.93 16.19
C GLY A 166 17.03 -11.06 14.70
N VAL A 167 17.87 -11.78 13.96
CA VAL A 167 17.76 -11.96 12.51
C VAL A 167 17.57 -13.43 12.18
N GLY A 168 16.49 -13.75 11.47
CA GLY A 168 16.12 -15.09 11.01
C GLY A 168 14.70 -15.50 11.39
N ASN A 169 14.25 -16.65 10.88
CA ASN A 169 12.87 -17.11 11.01
C ASN A 169 12.41 -17.31 12.46
N ALA A 170 13.32 -17.65 13.38
CA ALA A 170 13.03 -17.77 14.80
C ALA A 170 12.62 -16.44 15.46
N TYR A 171 12.98 -15.31 14.85
CA TYR A 171 12.68 -13.96 15.33
C TYR A 171 11.54 -13.29 14.56
N ALA A 172 10.95 -13.98 13.58
CA ALA A 172 9.94 -13.41 12.69
C ALA A 172 8.60 -13.19 13.41
N GLU A 173 8.00 -12.02 13.19
CA GLU A 173 6.66 -11.66 13.66
C GLU A 173 5.73 -11.39 12.47
N ASP A 174 4.42 -11.49 12.70
CA ASP A 174 3.43 -11.16 11.68
C ASP A 174 3.56 -9.67 11.27
N PRO A 175 3.95 -9.36 10.02
CA PRO A 175 4.10 -7.98 9.60
C PRO A 175 2.76 -7.30 9.28
N LYS A 176 1.64 -8.03 9.18
CA LYS A 176 0.37 -7.46 8.73
C LYS A 176 -0.12 -6.30 9.60
N PRO A 177 -0.14 -6.39 10.95
CA PRO A 177 -0.55 -5.27 11.80
C PRO A 177 0.40 -4.07 11.70
N PHE A 178 1.69 -4.30 11.46
CA PHE A 178 2.68 -3.25 11.22
C PHE A 178 2.40 -2.53 9.89
N ILE A 179 2.14 -3.30 8.83
CA ILE A 179 1.86 -2.76 7.50
C ILE A 179 0.57 -1.95 7.48
N ASP A 180 -0.49 -2.43 8.15
CA ASP A 180 -1.79 -1.74 8.21
C ASP A 180 -1.72 -0.37 8.91
N GLN A 181 -0.65 -0.10 9.67
CA GLN A 181 -0.39 1.17 10.35
C GLN A 181 0.49 2.13 9.54
N LEU A 182 1.06 1.70 8.40
CA LEU A 182 1.89 2.55 7.56
C LEU A 182 1.05 3.60 6.83
N PRO A 183 1.62 4.78 6.47
CA PRO A 183 0.87 5.87 5.83
C PRO A 183 0.09 5.44 4.58
N ASP A 184 0.69 4.58 3.75
CA ASP A 184 0.07 4.06 2.52
C ASP A 184 -0.24 2.55 2.62
N GLY A 185 -0.32 2.01 3.84
CA GLY A 185 -0.50 0.57 4.06
C GLY A 185 0.60 -0.26 3.37
N GLU A 186 0.20 -1.32 2.66
CA GLU A 186 1.12 -2.15 1.87
C GLU A 186 1.84 -1.40 0.75
N ARG A 187 1.25 -0.32 0.20
CA ARG A 187 1.89 0.51 -0.83
C ARG A 187 3.08 1.30 -0.28
N SER A 188 3.28 1.33 1.02
CA SER A 188 4.51 1.85 1.61
C SER A 188 5.74 1.00 1.26
N LEU A 189 5.55 -0.25 0.81
CA LEU A 189 6.62 -1.17 0.43
C LEU A 189 6.97 -1.15 -1.07
N TYR A 190 6.10 -0.64 -1.95
CA TYR A 190 6.31 -0.73 -3.39
C TYR A 190 5.64 0.42 -4.16
N ASP A 191 6.03 0.62 -5.42
CA ASP A 191 5.44 1.62 -6.32
C ASP A 191 4.84 0.96 -7.58
N LEU A 192 3.49 0.83 -7.61
CA LEU A 192 2.71 0.15 -8.67
C LEU A 192 1.29 0.73 -8.80
#